data_AF-A0A484ZG98-F1
#
_entry.id   AF-A0A484ZG98-F1
#
_cell.length_a   1.000
_cell.length_b   1.000
_cell.length_c   1.000
_cell.angle_alpha   90.00
_cell.angle_beta   90.00
_cell.angle_gamma   90.00
#
_symmetry.space_group_name_H-M   'P 1'
#
loop_
_entity.id
_entity.type
_entity.pdbx_description
1 polymer ?
#
loop_
_entity_poly.entity_id
_entity_poly.type
_entity_poly.pdbx_seq_one_letter_code
_entity_poly.pdbx_strand_id
1 'polypeptide(L)' 'MAQPKKSFPNEKSELHARNLHRSRYDFPQLIESCPELAPFVSLNKYDDLSVNFSDPEAVKNAE' A
#
# COMPACT_ATOMS: atom_id res chain seq x y z
N MET A 1 4.09 16.12 -16.82
CA MET A 1 2.86 16.64 -16.16
C MET A 1 2.61 15.77 -14.95
N ALA A 2 2.99 16.22 -13.75
CA ALA A 2 2.75 15.50 -12.50
C ALA A 2 1.25 15.61 -12.17
N GLN A 3 0.58 14.46 -12.05
CA GLN A 3 -0.84 14.41 -11.72
C GLN A 3 -1.05 14.92 -10.28
N PRO A 4 -2.16 15.60 -9.97
CA PRO A 4 -2.41 16.14 -8.64
C PRO A 4 -2.58 15.00 -7.62
N LYS A 5 -1.83 15.07 -6.51
CA LYS A 5 -1.98 14.18 -5.34
C LYS A 5 -3.43 14.25 -4.85
N LYS A 6 -4.23 13.22 -5.13
CA LYS A 6 -5.54 13.05 -4.49
C LYS A 6 -5.30 12.70 -3.04
N SER A 7 -5.71 13.58 -2.13
CA SER A 7 -5.76 13.28 -0.70
C SER A 7 -6.87 12.26 -0.49
N PHE A 8 -6.52 10.96 -0.52
CA PHE A 8 -7.51 9.95 -0.14
C PHE A 8 -7.61 9.92 1.38
N PRO A 9 -8.83 9.93 1.94
CA PRO A 9 -9.03 9.80 3.38
C PRO A 9 -8.32 8.55 3.89
N ASN A 10 -7.69 8.65 5.06
CA ASN A 10 -6.89 7.57 5.63
C ASN A 10 -7.77 6.36 6.00
N GLU A 11 -9.07 6.58 6.21
CA GLU A 11 -9.99 5.57 6.68
C GLU A 11 -11.14 5.37 5.68
N LYS A 12 -11.30 4.14 5.20
CA LYS A 12 -12.49 3.76 4.44
C LYS A 12 -13.66 3.65 5.41
N SER A 13 -14.53 4.66 5.43
CA SER A 13 -15.75 4.68 6.25
C SER A 13 -16.74 3.57 5.87
N GLU A 14 -16.59 2.97 4.68
CA GLU A 14 -17.40 1.87 4.18
C GLU A 14 -17.05 0.50 4.80
N LEU A 15 -15.94 0.40 5.54
CA LEU A 15 -15.53 -0.84 6.22
C LEU A 15 -15.95 -0.82 7.70
N HIS A 16 -16.41 -1.99 8.18
CA HIS A 16 -16.79 -2.20 9.58
C HIS A 16 -15.70 -1.75 10.56
N ALA A 17 -16.11 -1.16 11.68
CA ALA A 17 -15.20 -0.58 12.69
C ALA A 17 -14.18 -1.56 13.29
N ARG A 18 -14.39 -2.88 13.18
CA ARG A 18 -13.46 -3.92 13.67
C ARG A 18 -12.47 -4.41 12.61
N ASN A 19 -12.55 -3.89 11.38
CA ASN A 19 -11.67 -4.31 10.32
C ASN A 19 -10.32 -3.58 10.46
N LEU A 20 -9.27 -4.33 10.79
CA LEU A 20 -7.90 -3.82 10.94
C LEU A 20 -7.37 -3.15 9.66
N HIS A 21 -7.95 -3.51 8.51
CA HIS A 21 -7.61 -2.99 7.19
C HIS A 21 -8.41 -1.73 6.79
N ARG A 22 -8.94 -1.00 7.78
CA ARG A 22 -9.64 0.29 7.55
C ARG A 22 -8.69 1.38 7.08
N SER A 23 -7.45 1.33 7.56
CA SER A 23 -6.39 2.28 7.23
C SER A 23 -5.59 1.82 6.02
N ARG A 24 -4.94 2.75 5.33
CA ARG A 24 -3.92 2.36 4.35
C ARG A 24 -2.79 1.63 5.06
N TYR A 25 -2.23 0.62 4.42
CA TYR A 25 -1.05 -0.06 4.93
C TYR A 25 0.15 0.89 4.90
N ASP A 26 0.85 0.98 6.02
CA ASP A 26 2.17 1.60 6.07
C ASP A 26 3.17 0.63 5.44
N PHE A 27 3.41 0.80 4.13
CA PHE A 27 4.44 0.04 3.41
C PHE A 27 5.82 0.05 4.09
N PRO A 28 6.29 1.15 4.73
CA PRO A 28 7.55 1.12 5.47
C PRO A 28 7.52 0.08 6.60
N GLN A 29 6.48 0.10 7.43
CA GLN A 29 6.27 -0.88 8.51
C GLN A 29 6.12 -2.30 7.96
N LEU A 30 5.44 -2.45 6.83
CA LEU A 30 5.24 -3.75 6.17
C LEU A 30 6.57 -4.32 5.67
N ILE A 31 7.44 -3.49 5.09
CA ILE A 31 8.78 -3.86 4.64
C ILE A 31 9.69 -4.18 5.82
N GLU A 32 9.57 -3.45 6.94
CA GLU A 32 10.31 -3.73 8.17
C GLU A 32 9.96 -5.12 8.73
N SER A 33 8.67 -5.50 8.70
CA SER A 33 8.23 -6.84 9.09
C SER A 33 8.60 -7.90 8.04
N CYS A 34 8.46 -7.58 6.75
CA CYS A 34 8.64 -8.49 5.63
C CYS A 34 9.58 -7.88 4.57
N PRO A 35 10.91 -8.08 4.72
CA PRO A 35 11.89 -7.50 3.79
C PRO A 35 11.78 -8.06 2.37
N GLU A 36 11.16 -9.23 2.21
CA GLU A 36 10.79 -9.84 0.93
C GLU A 36 9.80 -9.01 0.10
N LEU A 37 9.04 -8.11 0.74
CA LEU A 37 8.12 -7.18 0.06
C LEU A 37 8.82 -5.91 -0.45
N ALA A 38 10.00 -5.59 0.08
CA ALA A 38 10.81 -4.43 -0.32
C ALA A 38 11.05 -4.30 -1.84
N PRO A 39 11.45 -5.36 -2.57
CA PRO A 39 11.65 -5.25 -4.03
C PRO A 39 10.35 -5.02 -4.81
N PHE A 40 9.19 -5.33 -4.22
CA PHE A 40 7.89 -5.17 -4.87
C PHE A 40 7.24 -3.82 -4.58
N VAL A 41 7.67 -3.12 -3.53
CA VAL A 41 7.21 -1.76 -3.22
C VAL A 41 8.09 -0.74 -3.96
N SER A 42 7.45 0.16 -4.69
CA SER A 42 8.13 1.21 -5.45
C SER A 42 7.42 2.56 -5.29
N LEU A 43 8.19 3.64 -5.40
CA LEU A 43 7.64 5.00 -5.46
C LEU A 43 6.84 5.17 -6.76
N ASN A 44 5.56 5.49 -6.63
CA ASN A 44 4.73 5.86 -7.76
C ASN A 44 5.07 7.31 -8.20
N LYS A 45 4.52 7.75 -9.34
CA LYS A 45 4.59 9.10 -9.91
C LYS A 45 4.11 10.23 -8.97
N TYR A 46 3.60 9.85 -7.81
CA TYR A 46 3.12 10.74 -6.76
C TYR A 46 4.05 10.76 -5.55
N ASP A 47 5.25 10.18 -5.62
CA ASP A 47 6.16 10.10 -4.46
C ASP A 47 5.52 9.34 -3.27
N ASP A 48 4.64 8.40 -3.59
CA ASP A 48 3.90 7.56 -2.64
C ASP A 48 4.34 6.11 -2.85
N LEU A 49 4.56 5.38 -1.76
CA LEU A 49 4.91 3.97 -1.83
C LEU A 49 3.69 3.17 -2.30
N SER A 50 3.90 2.39 -3.35
CA SER A 50 2.86 1.55 -3.93
C SER A 50 3.46 0.22 -4.35
N VAL A 51 2.68 -0.84 -4.22
CA VAL A 51 3.03 -2.17 -4.72
C VAL A 51 2.32 -2.41 -6.05
N ASN A 52 2.93 -3.21 -6.93
CA ASN A 52 2.29 -3.64 -8.17
C ASN A 52 1.33 -4.82 -7.90
N PHE A 53 0.05 -4.52 -7.66
CA PHE A 53 -0.98 -5.55 -7.44
C PHE A 53 -1.31 -6.40 -8.68
N SER A 54 -0.81 -6.04 -9.87
CA SER A 54 -0.94 -6.87 -11.06
C SER A 54 0.12 -7.96 -11.16
N ASP A 55 1.17 -7.88 -10.33
CA ASP A 55 2.21 -8.91 -10.26
C ASP A 55 1.80 -9.99 -9.25
N PRO A 56 1.57 -11.24 -9.69
CA PRO A 56 1.13 -12.29 -8.79
C PRO A 56 2.19 -12.67 -7.76
N GLU A 57 3.48 -12.39 -8.00
CA GLU A 57 4.54 -12.60 -7.02
C GLU A 57 4.48 -11.54 -5.90
N ALA A 58 4.19 -10.30 -6.26
CA ALA A 58 4.00 -9.21 -5.27
C ALA A 58 2.79 -9.44 -4.36
N VAL A 59 1.73 -10.07 -4.85
CA VAL A 59 0.52 -10.39 -4.06
C VAL A 59 0.72 -11.64 -3.20
N LYS A 60 1.39 -12.67 -3.70
CA LYS A 60 1.61 -13.92 -2.96
C LYS A 60 2.51 -13.78 -1.73
N ASN A 61 3.50 -12.87 -1.77
CA ASN A 61 4.38 -12.62 -0.63
C ASN A 61 3.72 -11.70 0.43
N ALA A 62 2.50 -11.21 0.18
CA ALA A 62 1.74 -10.34 1.09
C ALA A 62 0.65 -11.07 1.89
N GLU A 63 0.58 -12.42 1.80
CA GLU A 63 -0.44 -13.26 2.47
C GLU A 63 -0.07 -13.63 3.91
#